data_AF-A0A6H2NTR3-F1
#
_entry.id   AF-A0A6H2NTR3-F1
#
_cell.length_a   1.000
_cell.length_b   1.000
_cell.length_c   1.000
_cell.angle_alpha   90.00
_cell.angle_beta   90.00
_cell.angle_gamma   90.00
#
_symmetry.space_group_name_H-M   'P 1'
#
loop_
_entity.id
_entity.type
_entity.pdbx_description
1 polymer ?
#
loop_
_entity_poly.entity_id
_entity_poly.type
_entity_poly.pdbx_seq_one_letter_code
_entity_poly.pdbx_strand_id
1 'polypeptide(L)' 'MEQTDYKKLLNSAKFQVIKKTLDIISGNGFTPYLEILFFTYFNGVTMPDRLKKSYPIQMLIILQHQ' A
#
# COMPACT_ATOMS: atom_id res chain seq x y z
N MET A 1 -29.43 13.41 -13.29
CA MET A 1 -28.61 14.13 -12.30
C MET A 1 -27.53 13.16 -11.86
N GLU A 2 -26.27 13.37 -12.25
CA GLU A 2 -25.19 12.48 -11.82
C GLU A 2 -25.05 12.55 -10.30
N GLN A 3 -25.20 11.40 -9.65
CA GLN A 3 -25.05 11.28 -8.21
C GLN A 3 -23.55 11.13 -7.91
N THR A 4 -22.93 12.18 -7.39
CA THR A 4 -21.51 12.15 -7.01
C THR A 4 -21.27 11.05 -5.98
N ASP A 5 -20.49 10.03 -6.35
CA ASP A 5 -20.07 8.98 -5.41
C ASP A 5 -18.91 9.47 -4.54
N TYR A 6 -19.26 10.22 -3.50
CA TYR A 6 -18.31 10.73 -2.51
C TYR A 6 -17.49 9.63 -1.83
N LYS A 7 -18.03 8.41 -1.69
CA LYS A 7 -17.31 7.30 -1.07
C LYS A 7 -16.15 6.85 -1.95
N LYS A 8 -16.39 6.73 -3.27
CA LYS A 8 -15.34 6.42 -4.24
C LYS A 8 -14.27 7.53 -4.28
N LEU A 9 -14.69 8.79 -4.30
CA LEU A 9 -13.77 9.94 -4.27
C LEU A 9 -12.91 9.96 -3.00
N LEU A 10 -13.52 9.73 -1.84
CA LEU A 10 -12.80 9.68 -0.56
C LEU A 10 -11.77 8.54 -0.53
N ASN A 11 -12.11 7.36 -1.04
CA ASN A 11 -11.15 6.25 -1.12
C ASN A 11 -9.98 6.59 -2.04
N SER A 12 -10.24 7.19 -3.20
CA SER A 12 -9.17 7.65 -4.10
C SER A 12 -8.25 8.67 -3.42
N ALA A 13 -8.82 9.65 -2.71
CA ALA A 13 -8.05 10.64 -1.96
C ALA A 13 -7.18 10.00 -0.86
N LYS A 14 -7.69 9.01 -0.13
CA LYS A 14 -6.91 8.26 0.88
C LYS A 14 -5.71 7.55 0.24
N PHE A 15 -5.89 6.90 -0.92
CA PHE A 15 -4.77 6.26 -1.62
C PHE A 15 -3.72 7.27 -2.10
N GLN A 16 -4.12 8.48 -2.50
CA GLN A 16 -3.18 9.53 -2.87
C GLN A 16 -2.30 9.97 -1.70
N VAL A 17 -2.85 10.01 -0.48
CA VAL A 17 -2.05 10.30 0.73
C VAL A 17 -0.99 9.22 0.93
N ILE A 18 -1.37 7.94 0.85
CA ILE A 18 -0.42 6.82 1.00
C ILE A 18 0.69 6.91 -0.04
N LYS A 19 0.34 7.16 -1.31
CA LYS A 19 1.31 7.31 -2.40
C LYS A 19 2.30 8.45 -2.14
N LYS A 20 1.79 9.64 -1.82
CA LYS A 20 2.66 10.80 -1.54
C LYS A 20 3.58 10.56 -0.35
N THR A 21 3.11 9.89 0.70
CA THR A 21 3.95 9.51 1.84
C THR A 21 5.10 8.61 1.40
N LEU A 22 4.82 7.57 0.61
CA LEU A 22 5.84 6.65 0.09
C LEU A 22 6.84 7.37 -0.82
N ASP A 23 6.37 8.29 -1.68
CA ASP A 23 7.22 9.08 -2.56
C ASP A 23 8.21 9.94 -1.74
N ILE A 24 7.74 10.62 -0.68
CA ILE A 24 8.57 11.47 0.18
C ILE A 24 9.64 10.68 0.93
N ILE A 25 9.28 9.53 1.53
CA ILE A 25 10.24 8.77 2.35
C ILE A 25 11.30 8.07 1.51
N SER A 26 11.01 7.78 0.23
CA SER A 26 11.95 7.12 -0.67
C SER A 26 13.24 7.91 -0.95
N GLY A 27 13.20 9.24 -0.80
CA GLY A 27 14.31 10.14 -1.14
C GLY A 27 14.99 10.84 0.04
N ASN A 28 14.46 10.74 1.26
CA ASN A 28 14.82 11.64 2.36
C ASN A 28 15.76 11.06 3.43
N GLY A 29 16.25 9.83 3.28
CA GLY A 29 17.13 9.19 4.28
C GLY A 29 16.50 8.96 5.66
N PHE A 30 15.21 9.28 5.80
CA PHE A 30 14.38 9.10 6.98
C PHE A 30 13.31 8.06 6.68
N THR A 31 13.33 6.95 7.43
CA THR A 31 12.34 5.89 7.29
C THR A 31 11.46 5.86 8.54
N PRO A 32 10.23 6.42 8.49
CA PRO A 32 9.29 6.31 9.59
C PRO A 32 8.81 4.86 9.73
N TYR A 33 8.36 4.48 10.93
CA TYR A 33 7.68 3.21 11.14
C TYR A 33 6.31 3.22 10.44
N LEU A 34 6.13 2.37 9.44
CA LEU A 34 4.86 2.21 8.70
C LEU A 34 4.45 0.75 8.60
N GLU A 35 3.20 0.49 8.93
CA GLU A 35 2.55 -0.80 8.72
C GLU A 35 1.67 -0.76 7.47
N ILE A 36 1.94 -1.64 6.50
CA ILE A 36 1.20 -1.70 5.24
C ILE A 36 0.65 -3.10 5.03
N LEU A 37 -0.66 -3.24 5.15
CA LEU A 37 -1.40 -4.46 4.81
C LEU A 37 -1.92 -4.37 3.38
N PHE A 38 -1.59 -5.37 2.56
CA PHE A 38 -2.10 -5.46 1.19
C PHE A 38 -2.47 -6.90 0.83
N PHE A 39 -3.35 -7.06 -0.17
CA PHE A 39 -3.72 -8.36 -0.68
C PHE A 39 -2.68 -8.85 -1.70
N THR A 40 -2.21 -10.08 -1.54
CA THR A 40 -1.11 -10.63 -2.33
C THR A 40 -1.53 -11.17 -3.69
N TYR A 41 -2.83 -11.42 -3.88
CA TYR A 41 -3.41 -11.94 -5.12
C TYR A 41 -3.83 -10.85 -6.12
N PHE A 42 -3.76 -9.56 -5.78
CA PHE A 42 -4.14 -8.50 -6.72
C PHE A 42 -3.13 -8.37 -7.87
N ASN A 43 -3.66 -8.08 -9.07
CA ASN A 43 -2.84 -7.82 -10.25
C ASN A 43 -1.87 -6.66 -10.00
N GLY A 44 -0.60 -6.88 -10.34
CA GLY A 44 0.49 -5.92 -10.13
C GLY A 44 1.35 -6.19 -8.89
N VAL A 45 0.91 -7.06 -7.97
CA VAL A 45 1.74 -7.50 -6.84
C VAL A 45 2.75 -8.54 -7.30
N THR A 46 4.03 -8.19 -7.25
CA THR A 46 5.14 -9.09 -7.59
C THR A 46 5.91 -9.46 -6.33
N MET A 47 6.07 -10.76 -6.07
CA MET A 47 6.77 -11.28 -4.91
C MET A 47 7.31 -12.70 -5.15
N PRO A 48 8.37 -13.13 -4.44
CA PRO A 48 8.91 -14.48 -4.51
C PRO A 48 7.87 -15.58 -4.18
N ASP A 49 7.98 -16.73 -4.86
CA ASP A 49 7.03 -17.85 -4.68
C ASP A 49 6.95 -18.35 -3.24
N ARG A 50 8.07 -18.33 -2.52
CA ARG A 50 8.10 -18.67 -1.09
C ARG A 50 7.16 -17.76 -0.28
N LEU A 51 7.20 -16.45 -0.53
CA LEU A 51 6.33 -15.50 0.18
C LEU A 51 4.88 -15.66 -0.25
N LYS A 52 4.59 -15.92 -1.54
CA LYS A 52 3.22 -16.23 -1.99
C LYS A 52 2.62 -17.43 -1.27
N LYS A 53 3.42 -18.48 -1.06
CA LYS A 53 2.99 -19.69 -0.34
C LYS A 53 2.73 -19.41 1.15
N SER A 54 3.57 -18.59 1.78
CA SER A 54 3.41 -18.22 3.20
C SER A 54 2.28 -17.20 3.44
N TYR A 55 2.01 -16.34 2.47
CA TYR A 55 1.03 -15.24 2.55
C TYR A 55 0.07 -15.27 1.35
N PRO A 56 -0.84 -16.25 1.26
CA PRO A 56 -1.65 -16.48 0.06
C PRO A 56 -2.75 -15.45 -0.18
N ILE A 57 -3.15 -14.69 0.85
CA ILE A 57 -4.30 -13.76 0.78
C ILE A 57 -3.85 -12.32 1.03
N GLN A 58 -3.17 -12.10 2.16
CA GLN A 58 -2.70 -10.78 2.59
C GLN A 58 -1.31 -10.89 3.19
N MET A 59 -0.56 -9.80 3.10
CA MET A 59 0.73 -9.64 3.74
C MET A 59 0.79 -8.27 4.40
N LEU A 60 1.18 -8.25 5.69
CA LEU A 60 1.55 -7.05 6.41
C LEU A 60 3.07 -6.88 6.30
N ILE A 61 3.51 -5.73 5.80
CA ILE A 61 4.92 -5.34 5.81
C ILE A 61 5.12 -4.17 6.77
N ILE A 62 6.32 -4.11 7.36
CA ILE A 62 6.75 -3.02 8.21
C ILE A 62 7.90 -2.32 7.48
N LEU A 63 7.71 -1.05 7.14
CA LEU A 63 8.80 -0.18 6.69
C LEU A 63 9.38 0.51 7.93
N GLN A 64 10.67 0.29 8.18
CA GLN A 64 11.46 0.90 9.26
C GLN A 64 12.96 0.79 8.92
N HIS A 65 13.85 0.79 9.90
CA HIS A 65 15.25 0.42 9.71
C HIS A 65 15.37 -1.11 9.53
N GLN A 66 15.72 -1.56 8.31
CA GLN A 66 16.08 -2.95 7.99
C GLN A 66 17.48 -3.01 7.39
#